data_AF-A0A0B6Z4Y5-F1
#
_entry.id   AF-A0A0B6Z4Y5-F1
#
_cell.length_a   1.000
_cell.length_b   1.000
_cell.length_c   1.000
_cell.angle_alpha   90.00
_cell.angle_beta   90.00
_cell.angle_gamma   90.00
#
_symmetry.space_group_name_H-M   'P 1'
#
loop_
_entity.id
_entity.type
_entity.pdbx_description
1 polymer ?
#
loop_
_entity_poly.entity_id
_entity_poly.type
_entity_poly.pdbx_seq_one_letter_code
_entity_poly.pdbx_strand_id
1 'polypeptide(L)' 'EEPLCMVVEYMKYGDLNQFLIDHEPEGPGAEHGKTLSYGCLIYMASQISSGMKYLESLNMVHRDLATRNCLVGHHFLL' A
#
# COMPACT_ATOMS: atom_id res chain seq x y z
N GLU A 1 4.38 2.12 36.03
CA GLU A 1 5.23 2.27 34.83
C GLU A 1 4.37 2.85 33.72
N GLU A 2 4.95 3.72 32.91
CA GLU A 2 4.26 4.30 31.74
C GLU A 2 4.38 3.36 30.53
N PRO A 3 3.35 3.25 29.67
CA PRO A 3 3.38 2.36 28.52
C PRO A 3 4.37 2.84 27.44
N LEU A 4 5.10 1.91 26.85
CA LEU A 4 5.96 2.20 25.70
C LEU A 4 5.11 2.55 24.48
N CYS A 5 5.47 3.62 23.77
CA CYS A 5 4.78 4.07 22.56
C CYS A 5 5.77 4.37 21.41
N MET A 6 5.30 4.23 20.17
CA MET A 6 6.02 4.61 18.95
C MET A 6 5.19 5.62 18.16
N VAL A 7 5.82 6.68 17.68
CA VAL A 7 5.21 7.65 16.76
C VAL A 7 5.76 7.40 15.36
N VAL A 8 4.86 7.17 14.40
CA VAL A 8 5.18 6.94 12.98
C VAL A 8 4.33 7.85 12.10
N GLU A 9 4.66 7.92 10.81
CA GLU A 9 3.86 8.64 9.83
C GLU A 9 2.43 8.08 9.74
N TYR A 10 1.44 8.97 9.66
CA TYR A 10 0.04 8.59 9.52
C TYR A 10 -0.32 8.29 8.06
N MET A 11 -0.72 7.04 7.82
CA MET A 11 -1.14 6.56 6.50
C MET A 11 -2.68 6.56 6.42
N LYS A 12 -3.23 7.64 5.83
CA LYS A 12 -4.66 7.95 5.85
C LYS A 12 -5.58 6.82 5.39
N TYR A 13 -5.15 6.01 4.42
CA TYR A 13 -6.02 5.00 3.81
C TYR A 13 -5.81 3.58 4.38
N GLY A 14 -5.01 3.44 5.44
CA GLY A 14 -4.80 2.16 6.10
C GLY A 14 -3.94 1.20 5.27
N ASP A 15 -4.18 -0.09 5.42
CA ASP A 15 -3.42 -1.12 4.73
C ASP A 15 -3.89 -1.36 3.29
N LEU A 16 -2.97 -1.83 2.45
CA LEU A 16 -3.22 -2.05 1.03
C LEU A 16 -4.21 -3.19 0.78
N ASN A 17 -4.40 -4.14 1.71
CA ASN A 17 -5.36 -5.22 1.49
C ASN A 17 -6.80 -4.69 1.53
N GLN A 18 -7.15 -3.96 2.60
CA GLN A 18 -8.48 -3.34 2.68
C GLN A 18 -8.65 -2.29 1.58
N PHE A 19 -7.58 -1.54 1.28
CA PHE A 19 -7.60 -0.58 0.19
C PHE A 19 -7.98 -1.23 -1.14
N LEU A 20 -7.37 -2.37 -1.52
CA LEU A 20 -7.71 -3.06 -2.77
C LEU A 20 -9.11 -3.66 -2.77
N ILE A 21 -9.62 -4.12 -1.62
CA ILE A 21 -10.99 -4.65 -1.49
C ILE A 21 -12.03 -3.54 -1.70
N ASP A 22 -11.72 -2.33 -1.23
CA ASP A 22 -12.60 -1.17 -1.33
C ASP A 22 -12.63 -0.52 -2.74
N HIS A 23 -11.84 -1.04 -3.70
CA HIS A 23 -11.74 -0.50 -5.06
C HIS A 23 -12.03 -1.56 -6.12
N GLU A 24 -12.70 -1.11 -7.17
CA GLU A 24 -13.00 -1.93 -8.35
C GLU A 24 -12.00 -1.66 -9.48
N PRO A 25 -11.72 -2.64 -10.35
CA PRO A 25 -10.97 -2.39 -11.58
C PRO A 25 -11.69 -1.38 -12.46
N GLU A 26 -10.96 -0.42 -13.02
CA GLU A 26 -11.51 0.51 -14.00
C GLU A 26 -11.91 -0.24 -15.30
N GLY A 27 -13.15 -0.09 -15.75
CA GLY A 27 -13.64 -0.76 -16.96
C GLY A 27 -15.13 -0.54 -17.26
N PRO A 28 -15.60 -0.99 -18.44
CA PRO A 28 -17.01 -0.90 -18.82
C PRO A 28 -17.86 -1.76 -17.89
N GLY A 29 -18.60 -1.11 -16.98
CA GLY A 29 -19.37 -1.74 -15.91
C GLY A 29 -19.00 -1.25 -14.50
N ALA A 30 -18.00 -0.37 -14.36
CA ALA A 30 -17.73 0.30 -13.10
C ALA A 30 -18.86 1.30 -12.79
N GLU A 31 -19.80 0.89 -11.94
CA GLU A 31 -20.94 1.72 -11.58
C GLU A 31 -20.64 2.46 -10.27
N HIS A 32 -20.17 3.71 -10.39
CA HIS A 32 -20.09 4.70 -9.31
C HIS A 32 -19.18 4.37 -8.10
N GLY A 33 -18.28 3.38 -8.21
CA GLY A 33 -17.30 3.02 -7.18
C GLY A 33 -15.97 3.79 -7.23
N LYS A 34 -15.14 3.62 -6.20
CA LYS A 34 -13.72 3.99 -6.27
C LYS A 34 -13.04 2.99 -7.20
N THR A 35 -12.50 3.45 -8.32
CA THR A 35 -11.83 2.56 -9.27
C THR A 35 -10.31 2.67 -9.21
N LEU A 36 -9.63 1.60 -9.60
CA LEU A 36 -8.19 1.58 -9.83
C LEU A 36 -7.90 1.20 -11.27
N SER A 37 -7.16 2.08 -11.96
CA SER A 37 -6.63 1.76 -13.27
C SER A 37 -5.53 0.70 -13.16
N TYR A 38 -5.31 -0.06 -14.23
CA TYR A 38 -4.18 -0.98 -14.30
C TYR A 38 -2.83 -0.26 -14.05
N GLY A 39 -2.70 0.98 -14.54
CA GLY A 39 -1.53 1.82 -14.28
C GLY A 39 -1.31 2.09 -12.80
N CYS A 40 -2.37 2.32 -12.02
CA CYS A 40 -2.27 2.49 -10.57
C CYS A 40 -1.78 1.22 -9.87
N LEU A 41 -2.28 0.04 -10.28
CA LEU A 41 -1.83 -1.24 -9.72
C LEU A 41 -0.34 -1.49 -9.99
N ILE A 42 0.12 -1.20 -11.20
CA ILE A 42 1.55 -1.28 -11.56
C ILE A 42 2.37 -0.27 -10.76
N TYR A 43 1.86 0.94 -10.58
CA TYR A 43 2.53 1.96 -9.79
C TYR A 43 2.69 1.54 -8.32
N MET A 44 1.64 1.01 -7.69
CA MET A 44 1.72 0.46 -6.32
C MET A 44 2.73 -0.68 -6.22
N ALA A 45 2.71 -1.63 -7.16
CA ALA A 45 3.68 -2.72 -7.19
C ALA A 45 5.13 -2.22 -7.32
N SER A 46 5.35 -1.18 -8.13
CA SER A 46 6.67 -0.57 -8.31
C SER A 46 7.19 0.09 -7.03
N GLN A 47 6.31 0.77 -6.27
CA GLN A 47 6.67 1.39 -4.99
C GLN A 47 7.05 0.33 -3.95
N ILE A 48 6.26 -0.74 -3.83
CA ILE A 48 6.54 -1.86 -2.91
C ILE A 48 7.88 -2.52 -3.27
N SER A 49 8.11 -2.78 -4.56
CA SER A 49 9.36 -3.35 -5.07
C SER A 49 10.57 -2.46 -4.72
N SER A 50 10.43 -1.14 -4.89
CA SER A 50 11.46 -0.17 -4.53
C SER A 50 11.78 -0.18 -3.03
N GLY A 51 10.75 -0.23 -2.18
CA GLY A 51 10.91 -0.35 -0.73
C GLY A 51 11.59 -1.66 -0.31
N MET A 52 11.24 -2.79 -0.95
CA MET A 52 11.88 -4.08 -0.68
C MET A 52 13.33 -4.12 -1.15
N LYS A 53 13.66 -3.49 -2.28
CA LYS A 53 15.05 -3.28 -2.71
C LYS A 53 15.85 -2.47 -1.69
N TYR A 54 15.24 -1.46 -1.09
CA TYR A 54 15.87 -0.71 -0.01
C TYR A 54 16.14 -1.59 1.22
N LEU A 55 15.18 -2.40 1.67
CA LEU A 55 15.39 -3.33 2.79
C LEU A 55 16.51 -4.35 2.48
N GLU A 56 16.55 -4.86 1.25
CA GLU A 56 17.61 -5.76 0.78
C GLU A 56 18.99 -5.11 0.86
N SER A 57 19.12 -3.83 0.48
CA SER A 57 20.37 -3.08 0.60
C SER A 57 20.87 -2.90 2.05
N LEU A 58 19.97 -3.06 3.04
CA LEU A 58 20.29 -3.06 4.47
C LEU A 58 20.50 -4.46 5.05
N ASN A 59 20.54 -5.50 4.20
CA ASN A 59 20.54 -6.91 4.59
C ASN A 59 19.36 -7.30 5.49
N MET A 60 18.22 -6.61 5.35
CA MET A 60 17.00 -6.88 6.12
C MET A 60 16.02 -7.74 5.33
N VAL A 61 15.66 -8.88 5.90
CA VAL A 61 14.60 -9.75 5.36
C VAL A 61 13.29 -9.41 6.07
N HIS A 62 12.29 -8.90 5.34
CA HIS A 62 10.99 -8.53 5.92
C HIS A 62 10.24 -9.73 6.53
N ARG A 63 10.35 -10.91 5.90
CA ARG A 63 9.72 -12.20 6.29
C ARG A 63 8.20 -12.28 6.25
N ASP A 64 7.50 -11.16 6.34
CA ASP A 64 6.03 -11.12 6.18
C ASP A 64 5.59 -10.06 5.16
N LEU A 65 6.15 -10.10 3.95
CA LEU A 65 5.70 -9.18 2.90
C LEU A 65 4.31 -9.62 2.40
N ALA A 66 3.30 -8.83 2.71
CA ALA A 66 1.91 -9.05 2.33
C ALA A 66 1.19 -7.71 2.20
N THR A 67 0.10 -7.65 1.43
CA THR A 67 -0.69 -6.43 1.23
C THR A 67 -1.18 -5.81 2.54
N ARG A 68 -1.57 -6.63 3.52
CA ARG A 68 -1.96 -6.17 4.88
C ARG A 68 -0.84 -5.47 5.66
N ASN A 69 0.42 -5.64 5.25
CA ASN A 69 1.61 -5.03 5.87
C ASN A 69 2.16 -3.86 5.03
N CYS A 70 1.48 -3.48 3.95
CA CYS A 70 1.79 -2.28 3.17
C CYS A 70 0.76 -1.20 3.52
N LEU A 71 1.19 0.03 3.77
CA LEU A 71 0.30 1.14 4.11
C LEU A 71 0.13 2.12 2.94
N VAL A 72 -1.03 2.77 2.85
CA VAL A 72 -1.41 3.66 1.74
C VAL A 72 -1.58 5.11 2.23
N GLY A 73 -0.75 6.00 1.69
CA GLY A 73 -0.71 7.44 2.00
C GLY A 73 -1.47 8.32 1.01
N HIS A 74 -1.28 9.64 1.08
CA HIS A 74 -2.08 10.63 0.33
C HIS A 74 -1.94 10.60 -1.21
N HIS A 75 -0.82 10.13 -1.75
CA HIS A 75 -0.48 10.19 -3.18
C HIS A 75 -0.37 8.80 -3.81
N PHE A 76 -1.43 7.99 -3.72
CA PHE A 76 -1.44 6.64 -4.31
C PHE A 76 -1.87 6.62 -5.79
N LEU A 77 -2.39 7.73 -6.32
CA LEU A 77 -2.73 7.91 -7.75
C LEU A 77 -1.76 8.91 -8.38
N LEU A 78 -1.30 8.61 -9.58
CA LEU A 78 -0.66 9.58 -10.48
C LEU A 78 -1.72 10.42 -11.20
#